data_AF-A0A1G1FVX9-F1
#
_entry.id   AF-A0A1G1FVX9-F1
#
_cell.length_a   1.000
_cell.length_b   1.000
_cell.length_c   1.000
_cell.angle_alpha   90.00
_cell.angle_beta   90.00
_cell.angle_gamma   90.00
#
_symmetry.space_group_name_H-M   'P 1'
#
loop_
_entity.id
_entity.type
_entity.pdbx_description
1 polymer ?
#
loop_
_entity_poly.entity_id
_entity_poly.type
_entity_poly.pdbx_seq_one_letter_code
_entity_poly.pdbx_strand_id
1 'polypeptide(L)'
;MMKQSWSIGNAVIGILMLVMLSGCGTDTKTEYIQTSAPDSAYLVEYIPGTTTSGAMANATTGKTTFKLRVRHRSTYAAATGLSIEMTPTMHMATRDHGTPADVVKESATPGTYDCTIYYLMASGTGAMGGYWNLQVKIGSETAVFYPSVSMAMGTDTIRATLKGQNDDLISSTTGTSFRSYYLFKDGDATNTSINLFLASDGNLAQSYPMIYSGATLTNYQNIAWTVSSVLVEATTDTSSSWQSGTNAASDGHWLVSGLSLTSAQTNTVYVRVTVNGSAKTTDGMVSNVSGTNTYATFTTTLP
;
A
#
# COMPACT_ATOMS: atom_id res chain seq x y z
N MET A 1 75.25 43.12 4.38
CA MET A 1 75.26 42.11 3.31
C MET A 1 74.24 41.03 3.67
N MET A 2 73.07 41.09 3.05
CA MET A 2 72.03 40.05 3.11
C MET A 2 72.41 38.85 2.26
N LYS A 3 72.10 37.64 2.74
CA LYS A 3 71.41 36.56 2.01
C LYS A 3 71.36 35.31 2.91
N GLN A 4 70.20 35.03 3.51
CA GLN A 4 69.85 33.67 3.90
C GLN A 4 68.71 33.20 2.99
N SER A 5 69.00 32.14 2.26
CA SER A 5 68.14 31.46 1.31
C SER A 5 67.12 30.57 2.02
N TRP A 6 65.88 30.63 1.55
CA TRP A 6 64.78 29.77 1.95
C TRP A 6 64.86 28.41 1.24
N SER A 7 64.54 27.33 1.97
CA SER A 7 64.20 26.01 1.44
C SER A 7 62.79 25.68 1.90
N ILE A 8 61.93 25.35 0.93
CA ILE A 8 60.52 24.99 1.11
C ILE A 8 60.44 23.47 1.18
N GLY A 9 59.87 22.93 2.25
CA GLY A 9 59.67 21.49 2.42
C GLY A 9 58.33 21.19 3.10
N ASN A 10 57.32 20.91 2.27
CA ASN A 10 56.12 20.09 2.50
C ASN A 10 55.41 20.19 3.87
N ALA A 11 54.34 21.00 3.90
CA ALA A 11 53.32 20.95 4.95
C ALA A 11 52.43 19.71 4.75
N VAL A 12 52.51 18.77 5.70
CA VAL A 12 51.50 17.73 5.90
C VAL A 12 50.27 18.40 6.49
N ILE A 13 49.20 18.51 5.71
CA ILE A 13 47.88 18.96 6.18
C ILE A 13 47.28 17.81 7.01
N GLY A 14 47.48 17.87 8.32
CA GLY A 14 46.72 17.08 9.28
C GLY A 14 45.32 17.66 9.39
N ILE A 15 44.32 16.94 8.90
CA ILE A 15 42.90 17.26 9.12
C ILE A 15 42.61 17.06 10.60
N LEU A 16 42.42 18.17 11.31
CA LEU A 16 41.95 18.23 12.68
C LEU A 16 40.45 17.87 12.69
N MET A 17 40.12 16.61 13.01
CA MET A 17 38.75 16.21 13.34
C MET A 17 38.34 16.90 14.64
N LEU A 18 37.47 17.91 14.51
CA LEU A 18 36.77 18.51 15.63
C LEU A 18 35.66 17.53 16.08
N VAL A 19 35.94 16.79 17.14
CA VAL A 19 34.95 15.94 17.83
C VAL A 19 34.01 16.86 18.61
N MET A 20 32.82 17.11 18.06
CA MET A 20 31.69 17.67 18.80
C MET A 20 31.02 16.54 19.60
N LEU A 21 31.34 16.45 20.90
CA LEU A 21 30.50 15.75 21.86
C LEU A 21 29.27 16.62 22.15
N SER A 22 28.08 16.19 21.73
CA SER A 22 26.83 16.68 22.32
C SER A 22 25.70 15.64 22.16
N GLY A 23 25.16 15.20 23.30
CA GLY A 23 23.84 14.58 23.39
C GLY A 23 23.83 13.05 23.35
N CYS A 24 23.87 12.44 24.54
CA CYS A 24 23.44 11.05 24.75
C CYS A 24 21.93 10.97 24.50
N GLY A 25 21.55 10.57 23.30
CA GLY A 25 20.27 9.96 22.99
C GLY A 25 20.59 8.73 22.16
N THR A 26 20.36 7.55 22.70
CA THR A 26 20.48 6.27 21.99
C THR A 26 19.36 6.17 20.96
N ASP A 27 19.42 7.00 19.92
CA ASP A 27 18.60 6.80 18.73
C ASP A 27 19.37 5.80 17.88
N THR A 28 19.13 4.51 18.11
CA THR A 28 19.49 3.45 17.17
C THR A 28 18.63 3.63 15.93
N LYS A 29 18.95 4.67 15.14
CA LYS A 29 18.53 4.76 13.75
C LYS A 29 19.26 3.64 13.04
N THR A 30 18.58 2.52 12.93
CA THR A 30 18.85 1.58 11.85
C THR A 30 18.64 2.39 10.57
N GLU A 31 19.72 2.95 10.01
CA GLU A 31 19.72 3.41 8.62
C GLU A 31 19.38 2.18 7.80
N TYR A 32 18.09 2.03 7.46
CA TYR A 32 17.65 0.99 6.56
C TYR A 32 18.35 1.26 5.23
N ILE A 33 19.18 0.30 4.84
CA ILE A 33 20.15 0.41 3.76
C ILE A 33 19.45 0.96 2.52
N GLN A 34 19.76 2.22 2.21
CA GLN A 34 19.40 2.84 0.96
C GLN A 34 20.21 2.16 -0.15
N THR A 35 19.56 1.45 -1.07
CA THR A 35 20.23 0.91 -2.26
C THR A 35 20.11 1.83 -3.47
N SER A 36 19.82 3.12 -3.28
CA SER A 36 20.06 4.07 -4.37
C SER A 36 21.56 4.16 -4.59
N ALA A 37 22.00 4.19 -5.85
CA ALA A 37 23.41 4.37 -6.19
C ALA A 37 24.03 5.55 -5.40
N PRO A 38 25.33 5.51 -5.07
CA PRO A 38 26.02 6.58 -4.32
C PRO A 38 25.87 7.97 -4.94
N ASP A 39 25.52 8.04 -6.24
CA ASP A 39 25.29 9.25 -7.02
C ASP A 39 23.84 9.78 -6.98
N SER A 40 22.96 9.20 -6.17
CA SER A 40 21.56 9.64 -6.03
C SER A 40 21.46 11.04 -5.39
N ALA A 41 20.63 11.91 -5.97
CA ALA A 41 20.34 13.24 -5.45
C ALA A 41 19.55 13.22 -4.14
N TYR A 42 18.88 12.10 -3.82
CA TYR A 42 18.03 11.97 -2.65
C TYR A 42 18.58 10.99 -1.60
N LEU A 43 18.25 11.25 -0.35
CA LEU A 43 18.30 10.34 0.79
C LEU A 43 16.86 9.95 1.11
N VAL A 44 16.52 8.66 0.99
CA VAL A 44 15.17 8.15 1.25
C VAL A 44 15.21 7.26 2.48
N GLU A 45 14.49 7.67 3.53
CA GLU A 45 14.41 6.98 4.82
C GLU A 45 12.99 6.42 5.00
N TYR A 46 12.88 5.10 5.23
CA TYR A 46 11.62 4.47 5.62
C TYR A 46 11.36 4.70 7.11
N ILE A 47 10.20 5.26 7.42
CA ILE A 47 9.74 5.50 8.80
C ILE A 47 8.54 4.59 9.03
N PRO A 48 8.68 3.52 9.83
CA PRO A 48 7.56 2.64 10.16
C PRO A 48 6.37 3.43 10.74
N GLY A 49 5.15 3.00 10.42
CA GLY A 49 3.95 3.50 11.09
C GLY A 49 3.93 3.18 12.58
N THR A 50 2.99 3.76 13.33
CA THR A 50 2.86 3.57 14.78
C THR A 50 2.30 2.19 15.13
N THR A 51 3.14 1.18 15.02
CA THR A 51 3.10 -0.02 15.85
C THR A 51 4.53 -0.20 16.35
N THR A 52 4.67 -0.51 17.63
CA THR A 52 5.90 -0.41 18.42
C THR A 52 7.13 -1.09 17.81
N SER A 53 8.28 -0.44 17.96
CA SER A 53 9.69 -0.86 17.73
C SER A 53 10.29 -0.58 16.34
N GLY A 54 11.43 0.13 16.34
CA GLY A 54 12.17 0.66 15.19
C GLY A 54 12.90 -0.39 14.33
N ALA A 55 12.14 -1.34 13.79
CA ALA A 55 12.52 -2.18 12.65
C ALA A 55 11.44 -1.98 11.56
N MET A 56 11.71 -2.34 10.29
CA MET A 56 10.65 -2.52 9.27
C MET A 56 9.71 -3.71 9.59
N ALA A 57 9.45 -3.96 10.87
CA ALA A 57 8.97 -5.22 11.43
C ALA A 57 7.45 -5.33 11.55
N ASN A 58 6.69 -4.35 11.07
CA ASN A 58 5.26 -4.28 11.39
C ASN A 58 4.33 -4.15 10.17
N ALA A 59 4.80 -4.47 8.96
CA ALA A 59 3.87 -4.64 7.87
C ALA A 59 3.04 -5.90 8.11
N THR A 60 1.77 -5.85 7.74
CA THR A 60 0.82 -6.94 7.93
C THR A 60 -0.03 -7.07 6.67
N THR A 61 -0.51 -8.27 6.36
CA THR A 61 -1.52 -8.46 5.31
C THR A 61 -2.72 -7.51 5.52
N GLY A 62 -3.30 -7.03 4.43
CA GLY A 62 -4.25 -5.92 4.47
C GLY A 62 -3.53 -4.58 4.45
N LYS A 63 -4.11 -3.56 5.10
CA LYS A 63 -3.60 -2.18 5.08
C LYS A 63 -2.35 -2.04 5.97
N THR A 64 -1.28 -1.51 5.41
CA THR A 64 -0.09 -1.04 6.13
C THR A 64 0.14 0.43 5.78
N THR A 65 0.31 1.28 6.80
CA THR A 65 0.68 2.70 6.63
C THR A 65 2.07 2.95 7.19
N PHE A 66 2.83 3.82 6.53
CA PHE A 66 4.16 4.23 6.94
C PHE A 66 4.46 5.60 6.32
N LYS A 67 5.63 6.16 6.64
CA LYS A 67 6.10 7.40 6.04
C LYS A 67 7.43 7.20 5.34
N LEU A 68 7.67 7.99 4.29
CA LEU A 68 8.99 8.17 3.71
C LEU A 68 9.49 9.56 4.06
N ARG A 69 10.71 9.68 4.58
CA ARG A 69 11.38 10.98 4.67
C ARG A 69 12.40 11.09 3.55
N VAL A 70 12.26 12.13 2.74
CA VAL A 70 13.14 12.41 1.60
C VAL A 70 13.90 13.71 1.87
N ARG A 71 15.22 13.64 1.74
CA ARG A 71 16.13 14.78 1.86
C ARG A 71 17.02 14.87 0.62
N HIS A 72 17.46 16.07 0.27
CA HIS A 72 18.53 16.24 -0.70
C HIS A 72 19.83 15.69 -0.11
N ARG A 73 20.53 14.82 -0.82
CA ARG A 73 21.77 14.19 -0.35
C ARG A 73 22.87 15.20 -0.08
N SER A 74 22.99 16.22 -0.94
CA SER A 74 24.06 17.22 -0.86
C SER A 74 23.90 18.22 0.30
N THR A 75 22.67 18.55 0.66
CA THR A 75 22.38 19.62 1.66
C THR A 75 21.70 19.11 2.92
N TYR A 76 21.21 17.86 2.91
CA TYR A 76 20.35 17.28 3.94
C TYR A 76 19.04 18.04 4.21
N ALA A 77 18.69 19.03 3.37
CA ALA A 77 17.44 19.74 3.44
C ALA A 77 16.27 18.83 3.02
N ALA A 78 15.07 19.07 3.56
CA ALA A 78 13.85 18.38 3.16
C ALA A 78 13.59 18.55 1.66
N ALA A 79 13.28 17.45 0.98
CA ALA A 79 12.92 17.48 -0.44
C ALA A 79 11.39 17.41 -0.58
N THR A 80 10.78 18.54 -0.90
CA THR A 80 9.31 18.75 -0.89
C THR A 80 8.71 18.71 -2.29
N GLY A 81 7.40 18.49 -2.40
CA GLY A 81 6.65 18.57 -3.65
C GLY A 81 7.04 17.50 -4.68
N LEU A 82 7.63 16.39 -4.24
CA LEU A 82 8.04 15.30 -5.12
C LEU A 82 6.85 14.43 -5.51
N SER A 83 6.82 14.00 -6.78
CA SER A 83 5.97 12.89 -7.22
C SER A 83 6.70 11.59 -6.94
N ILE A 84 6.14 10.78 -6.02
CA ILE A 84 6.73 9.50 -5.60
C ILE A 84 5.84 8.37 -6.10
N GLU A 85 6.43 7.43 -6.83
CA GLU A 85 5.77 6.19 -7.27
C GLU A 85 6.23 5.04 -6.36
N MET A 86 5.29 4.17 -5.95
CA MET A 86 5.59 2.96 -5.19
C MET A 86 5.18 1.71 -5.98
N THR A 87 6.10 0.77 -6.10
CA THR A 87 5.86 -0.53 -6.73
C THR A 87 6.23 -1.64 -5.74
N PRO A 88 5.27 -2.13 -4.95
CA PRO A 88 5.47 -3.27 -4.08
C PRO A 88 5.37 -4.59 -4.86
N THR A 89 6.44 -5.38 -4.81
CA THR A 89 6.57 -6.66 -5.51
C THR A 89 7.04 -7.74 -4.53
N MET A 90 6.30 -8.83 -4.41
CA MET A 90 6.72 -10.03 -3.72
C MET A 90 7.43 -10.94 -4.71
N HIS A 91 8.68 -11.28 -4.40
CA HIS A 91 9.44 -12.27 -5.15
C HIS A 91 9.22 -13.64 -4.51
N MET A 92 8.54 -14.53 -5.23
CA MET A 92 8.38 -15.94 -4.85
C MET A 92 9.27 -16.82 -5.74
N ALA A 93 9.43 -18.08 -5.35
CA ALA A 93 10.34 -18.99 -6.04
C ALA A 93 10.07 -19.16 -7.56
N THR A 94 8.82 -18.99 -8.00
CA THR A 94 8.41 -19.27 -9.39
C THR A 94 7.75 -18.09 -10.11
N ARG A 95 7.45 -17.00 -9.40
CA ARG A 95 6.73 -15.85 -9.96
C ARG A 95 6.86 -14.64 -9.05
N ASP A 96 6.63 -13.47 -9.62
CA ASP A 96 6.41 -12.25 -8.87
C ASP A 96 4.92 -12.02 -8.62
N HIS A 97 4.60 -11.35 -7.52
CA HIS A 97 3.24 -10.97 -7.18
C HIS A 97 3.23 -9.51 -6.70
N GLY A 98 2.41 -8.65 -7.29
CA GLY A 98 2.30 -7.26 -6.81
C GLY A 98 1.23 -7.10 -5.73
N THR A 99 0.95 -5.87 -5.33
CA THR A 99 -0.18 -5.57 -4.44
C THR A 99 -0.66 -4.14 -4.65
N PRO A 100 -1.91 -3.80 -4.31
CA PRO A 100 -2.37 -2.42 -4.39
C PRO A 100 -1.56 -1.50 -3.45
N ALA A 101 -1.25 -0.31 -3.95
CA ALA A 101 -0.68 0.78 -3.18
C ALA A 101 -1.50 2.05 -3.44
N ASP A 102 -1.65 2.87 -2.41
CA ASP A 102 -2.29 4.17 -2.52
C ASP A 102 -1.31 5.19 -3.11
N VAL A 103 -1.85 6.32 -3.57
CA VAL A 103 -1.08 7.48 -4.01
C VAL A 103 -0.28 8.03 -2.84
N VAL A 104 1.04 8.18 -3.03
CA VAL A 104 1.91 8.83 -2.04
C VAL A 104 1.63 10.32 -2.01
N LYS A 105 1.37 10.87 -0.83
CA LYS A 105 1.09 12.30 -0.63
C LYS A 105 2.08 12.89 0.35
N GLU A 106 2.57 14.10 0.08
CA GLU A 106 3.36 14.82 1.08
C GLU A 106 2.48 15.14 2.29
N SER A 107 2.99 14.83 3.48
CA SER A 107 2.34 15.11 4.75
C SER A 107 2.47 16.58 5.14
N ALA A 108 1.89 16.98 6.26
CA ALA A 108 2.09 18.33 6.82
C ALA A 108 3.55 18.62 7.21
N THR A 109 4.39 17.59 7.37
CA THR A 109 5.82 17.74 7.65
C THR A 109 6.59 17.77 6.32
N PRO A 110 7.24 18.89 5.95
CA PRO A 110 7.97 19.01 4.69
C PRO A 110 8.99 17.89 4.46
N GLY A 111 9.01 17.35 3.25
CA GLY A 111 9.87 16.24 2.84
C GLY A 111 9.52 14.92 3.51
N THR A 112 8.35 14.81 4.13
CA THR A 112 7.82 13.55 4.67
C THR A 112 6.53 13.22 3.95
N TYR A 113 6.42 11.99 3.45
CA TYR A 113 5.33 11.53 2.60
C TYR A 113 4.58 10.40 3.29
N ASP A 114 3.25 10.47 3.29
CA ASP A 114 2.36 9.44 3.79
C ASP A 114 2.17 8.37 2.71
N CYS A 115 2.37 7.11 3.11
CA CYS A 115 2.37 5.96 2.22
C CYS A 115 1.44 4.87 2.76
N THR A 116 0.65 4.26 1.88
CA THR A 116 -0.23 3.13 2.21
C THR A 116 -0.03 2.00 1.19
N ILE A 117 0.11 0.77 1.68
CA ILE A 117 0.16 -0.44 0.86
C ILE A 117 -0.86 -1.44 1.42
N TYR A 118 -1.57 -2.13 0.52
CA TYR A 118 -2.57 -3.14 0.88
C TYR A 118 -2.06 -4.54 0.53
N TYR A 119 -1.23 -5.13 1.39
CA TYR A 119 -0.57 -6.41 1.13
C TYR A 119 -1.56 -7.58 0.97
N LEU A 120 -1.48 -8.26 -0.17
CA LEU A 120 -2.32 -9.42 -0.47
C LEU A 120 -1.83 -10.71 0.21
N MET A 121 -0.56 -10.79 0.60
CA MET A 121 0.08 -11.99 1.16
C MET A 121 1.18 -11.62 2.15
N ALA A 122 1.40 -12.48 3.16
CA ALA A 122 2.52 -12.34 4.09
C ALA A 122 3.84 -12.82 3.46
N SER A 123 4.95 -12.32 3.99
CA SER A 123 6.27 -12.90 3.78
C SER A 123 6.31 -14.32 4.35
N GLY A 124 7.15 -15.17 3.79
CA GLY A 124 7.29 -16.55 4.28
C GLY A 124 8.35 -17.34 3.54
N THR A 125 8.57 -18.57 3.98
CA THR A 125 9.44 -19.55 3.31
C THR A 125 8.61 -20.59 2.56
N GLY A 126 9.21 -21.26 1.56
CA GLY A 126 8.55 -22.31 0.78
C GLY A 126 7.93 -21.83 -0.54
N ALA A 127 7.20 -22.71 -1.23
CA ALA A 127 6.74 -22.47 -2.61
C ALA A 127 5.72 -21.32 -2.76
N MET A 128 4.96 -21.04 -1.70
CA MET A 128 4.02 -19.91 -1.59
C MET A 128 4.57 -18.77 -0.72
N GLY A 129 5.81 -18.93 -0.23
CA GLY A 129 6.54 -17.94 0.52
C GLY A 129 7.44 -17.11 -0.40
N GLY A 130 7.74 -15.89 0.04
CA GLY A 130 8.56 -14.94 -0.69
C GLY A 130 8.94 -13.77 0.20
N TYR A 131 9.73 -12.87 -0.35
CA TYR A 131 10.09 -11.61 0.30
C TYR A 131 9.51 -10.44 -0.51
N TRP A 132 9.13 -9.38 0.18
CA TRP A 132 8.66 -8.16 -0.45
C TRP A 132 9.83 -7.23 -0.80
N ASN A 133 9.75 -6.63 -1.97
CA ASN A 133 10.61 -5.60 -2.53
C ASN A 133 9.71 -4.39 -2.80
N LEU A 134 9.91 -3.32 -2.04
CA LEU A 134 9.24 -2.05 -2.22
C LEU A 134 10.17 -1.11 -2.96
N GLN A 135 9.90 -0.90 -4.25
CA GLN A 135 10.57 0.11 -5.04
C GLN A 135 9.88 1.46 -4.85
N VAL A 136 10.67 2.48 -4.49
CA VAL A 136 10.24 3.87 -4.36
C VAL A 136 10.98 4.67 -5.42
N LYS A 137 10.23 5.25 -6.36
CA LYS A 137 10.79 5.99 -7.49
C LYS A 137 10.48 7.48 -7.36
N ILE A 138 11.53 8.29 -7.51
CA ILE A 138 11.50 9.76 -7.46
C ILE A 138 12.15 10.25 -8.76
N GLY A 139 11.33 10.61 -9.76
CA GLY A 139 11.83 10.89 -11.11
C GLY A 139 12.50 9.65 -11.70
N SER A 140 13.81 9.72 -11.98
CA SER A 140 14.60 8.58 -12.47
C SER A 140 15.33 7.80 -11.37
N GLU A 141 15.29 8.26 -10.13
CA GLU A 141 15.98 7.63 -9.01
C GLU A 141 15.10 6.60 -8.32
N THR A 142 15.70 5.48 -7.91
CA THR A 142 15.00 4.41 -7.20
C THR A 142 15.69 4.12 -5.87
N ALA A 143 14.90 4.07 -4.80
CA ALA A 143 15.26 3.46 -3.53
C ALA A 143 14.50 2.14 -3.37
N VAL A 144 15.09 1.16 -2.70
CA VAL A 144 14.47 -0.15 -2.47
C VAL A 144 14.45 -0.48 -0.98
N PHE A 145 13.31 -0.98 -0.51
CA PHE A 145 13.12 -1.48 0.84
C PHE A 145 12.61 -2.91 0.81
N TYR A 146 12.94 -3.71 1.82
CA TYR A 146 12.50 -5.10 1.97
C TYR A 146 11.64 -5.31 3.23
N PRO A 147 10.37 -4.84 3.25
CA PRO A 147 9.52 -4.98 4.42
C PRO A 147 9.22 -6.45 4.72
N SER A 148 9.23 -6.82 6.00
CA SER A 148 8.74 -8.13 6.44
C SER A 148 7.24 -8.01 6.70
N VAL A 149 6.42 -8.72 5.93
CA VAL A 149 4.97 -8.68 6.05
C VAL A 149 4.49 -9.88 6.83
N SER A 150 3.85 -9.64 7.97
CA SER A 150 3.23 -10.66 8.81
C SER A 150 1.80 -10.99 8.35
N MET A 151 1.29 -12.15 8.74
CA MET A 151 -0.14 -12.44 8.62
C MET A 151 -0.92 -11.59 9.64
N ALA A 152 -2.04 -11.00 9.22
CA ALA A 152 -2.96 -10.37 10.15
C ALA A 152 -3.46 -11.39 11.17
N MET A 153 -3.22 -11.09 12.44
CA MET A 153 -3.68 -11.88 13.57
C MET A 153 -4.92 -11.20 14.15
N GLY A 154 -6.00 -11.97 14.33
CA GLY A 154 -7.26 -11.45 14.87
C GLY A 154 -8.47 -12.16 14.27
N THR A 155 -9.63 -11.84 14.82
CA THR A 155 -10.94 -12.32 14.33
C THR A 155 -11.52 -11.43 13.24
N ASP A 156 -10.98 -10.21 13.10
CA ASP A 156 -11.43 -9.24 12.11
C ASP A 156 -11.04 -9.63 10.69
N THR A 157 -11.97 -9.42 9.76
CA THR A 157 -11.70 -9.59 8.35
C THR A 157 -10.97 -8.35 7.82
N ILE A 158 -9.71 -8.52 7.46
CA ILE A 158 -8.88 -7.45 6.88
C ILE A 158 -9.12 -7.23 5.38
N ARG A 159 -9.58 -8.26 4.68
CA ARG A 159 -9.78 -8.27 3.22
C ARG A 159 -10.80 -9.32 2.81
N ALA A 160 -11.62 -8.99 1.83
CA ALA A 160 -12.40 -9.94 1.04
C ALA A 160 -12.12 -9.79 -0.46
N THR A 161 -12.50 -10.81 -1.24
CA THR A 161 -12.35 -10.79 -2.70
C THR A 161 -13.70 -11.09 -3.34
N LEU A 162 -14.11 -10.24 -4.26
CA LEU A 162 -15.18 -10.49 -5.21
C LEU A 162 -14.60 -10.65 -6.61
N LYS A 163 -15.42 -11.12 -7.54
CA LYS A 163 -15.04 -11.51 -8.90
C LYS A 163 -16.01 -10.89 -9.89
N GLY A 164 -15.47 -10.41 -11.01
CA GLY A 164 -16.29 -9.98 -12.15
C GLY A 164 -16.92 -11.17 -12.85
N GLN A 165 -18.14 -11.00 -13.39
CA GLN A 165 -18.84 -12.08 -14.12
C GLN A 165 -18.47 -12.13 -15.60
N ASN A 166 -18.20 -10.97 -16.19
CA ASN A 166 -17.82 -10.80 -17.60
C ASN A 166 -16.54 -9.96 -17.73
N ASP A 167 -15.76 -9.87 -16.65
CA ASP A 167 -14.53 -9.08 -16.59
C ASP A 167 -13.34 -10.04 -16.63
N ASP A 168 -12.97 -10.50 -17.82
CA ASP A 168 -11.92 -11.51 -17.97
C ASP A 168 -10.53 -10.90 -18.02
N LEU A 169 -9.59 -11.59 -17.37
CA LEU A 169 -8.15 -11.43 -17.48
C LEU A 169 -7.53 -12.70 -18.08
N ILE A 170 -6.36 -12.58 -18.71
CA ILE A 170 -5.57 -13.78 -19.04
C ILE A 170 -4.97 -14.34 -17.76
N SER A 171 -5.22 -15.62 -17.51
CA SER A 171 -4.51 -16.40 -16.49
C SER A 171 -3.44 -17.22 -17.18
N SER A 172 -2.19 -17.08 -16.72
CA SER A 172 -1.03 -17.84 -17.24
C SER A 172 -1.16 -19.35 -17.04
N THR A 173 -2.18 -19.82 -16.31
CA THR A 173 -2.40 -21.24 -15.97
C THR A 173 -3.68 -21.84 -16.54
N THR A 174 -4.71 -21.04 -16.88
CA THR A 174 -6.05 -21.56 -17.23
C THR A 174 -6.69 -20.93 -18.48
N GLY A 175 -5.99 -20.04 -19.18
CA GLY A 175 -6.53 -19.33 -20.35
C GLY A 175 -7.18 -18.00 -19.95
N THR A 176 -8.37 -18.04 -19.36
CA THR A 176 -9.06 -16.86 -18.81
C THR A 176 -9.36 -17.05 -17.31
N SER A 177 -9.40 -15.95 -16.57
CA SER A 177 -9.83 -15.92 -15.17
C SER A 177 -10.65 -14.67 -14.90
N PHE A 178 -11.65 -14.80 -14.04
CA PHE A 178 -12.41 -13.67 -13.54
C PHE A 178 -11.50 -12.70 -12.78
N ARG A 179 -11.57 -11.42 -13.17
CA ARG A 179 -10.91 -10.31 -12.47
C ARG A 179 -11.28 -10.29 -11.00
N SER A 180 -10.27 -10.24 -10.14
CA SER A 180 -10.46 -10.02 -8.71
C SER A 180 -10.72 -8.56 -8.41
N TYR A 181 -11.72 -8.31 -7.59
CA TYR A 181 -11.98 -7.05 -6.90
C TYR A 181 -11.68 -7.27 -5.43
N TYR A 182 -10.62 -6.65 -4.95
CA TYR A 182 -10.19 -6.73 -3.56
C TYR A 182 -10.82 -5.61 -2.76
N LEU A 183 -11.47 -5.98 -1.66
CA LEU A 183 -12.03 -5.05 -0.69
C LEU A 183 -11.18 -5.17 0.57
N PHE A 184 -10.53 -4.09 0.97
CA PHE A 184 -9.73 -4.04 2.19
C PHE A 184 -10.44 -3.20 3.25
N LYS A 185 -10.33 -3.60 4.52
CA LYS A 185 -10.71 -2.73 5.65
C LYS A 185 -9.76 -1.54 5.65
N ASP A 186 -10.30 -0.33 5.48
CA ASP A 186 -9.52 0.89 5.25
C ASP A 186 -9.49 1.85 6.45
N GLY A 187 -9.53 1.27 7.64
CA GLY A 187 -9.62 1.98 8.91
C GLY A 187 -10.56 1.25 9.85
N ASP A 188 -10.65 1.73 11.07
CA ASP A 188 -11.54 1.13 12.05
C ASP A 188 -13.00 1.39 11.66
N ALA A 189 -13.83 0.37 11.86
CA ALA A 189 -15.27 0.56 11.82
C ALA A 189 -15.69 1.40 13.04
N THR A 190 -16.79 2.12 12.90
CA THR A 190 -17.47 2.78 14.03
C THR A 190 -18.80 2.09 14.29
N ASN A 191 -19.54 2.52 15.30
CA ASN A 191 -20.91 2.03 15.51
C ASN A 191 -21.83 2.25 14.30
N THR A 192 -21.48 3.19 13.40
CA THR A 192 -22.35 3.62 12.30
C THR A 192 -21.73 3.49 10.92
N SER A 193 -20.48 3.04 10.80
CA SER A 193 -19.79 3.07 9.51
C SER A 193 -18.67 2.04 9.38
N ILE A 194 -18.32 1.75 8.12
CA ILE A 194 -17.13 1.00 7.73
C ILE A 194 -16.40 1.75 6.61
N ASN A 195 -15.07 1.74 6.67
CA ASN A 195 -14.18 2.28 5.64
C ASN A 195 -13.59 1.13 4.82
N LEU A 196 -13.63 1.25 3.50
CA LEU A 196 -13.16 0.23 2.57
C LEU A 196 -12.27 0.82 1.49
N PHE A 197 -11.22 0.10 1.10
CA PHE A 197 -10.43 0.43 -0.07
C PHE A 197 -10.65 -0.64 -1.13
N LEU A 198 -10.98 -0.21 -2.34
CA LEU A 198 -11.26 -1.10 -3.46
C LEU A 198 -10.18 -0.98 -4.54
N ALA A 199 -9.58 -2.12 -4.88
CA ALA A 199 -8.66 -2.27 -5.99
C ALA A 199 -8.98 -3.53 -6.79
N SER A 200 -8.48 -3.62 -8.00
CA SER A 200 -8.65 -4.81 -8.85
C SER A 200 -7.31 -5.30 -9.36
N ASP A 201 -7.21 -6.59 -9.68
CA ASP A 201 -6.15 -7.08 -10.56
C ASP A 201 -6.22 -6.36 -11.91
N GLY A 202 -5.09 -5.90 -12.43
CA GLY A 202 -4.92 -5.41 -13.80
C GLY A 202 -4.47 -6.54 -14.76
N ASN A 203 -4.46 -6.26 -16.06
CA ASN A 203 -3.93 -7.22 -17.05
C ASN A 203 -2.39 -7.18 -17.16
N LEU A 204 -1.79 -6.07 -16.74
CA LEU A 204 -0.33 -5.94 -16.69
C LEU A 204 0.19 -6.56 -15.39
N ALA A 205 1.34 -7.24 -15.47
CA ALA A 205 1.99 -7.80 -14.30
C ALA A 205 2.14 -6.71 -13.22
N GLN A 206 1.74 -7.04 -11.99
CA GLN A 206 1.87 -6.16 -10.82
C GLN A 206 1.02 -4.88 -10.88
N SER A 207 0.02 -4.80 -11.77
CA SER A 207 -0.90 -3.67 -11.83
C SER A 207 -2.14 -3.90 -10.96
N TYR A 208 -2.43 -2.94 -10.09
CA TYR A 208 -3.57 -2.98 -9.17
C TYR A 208 -4.35 -1.66 -9.16
N PRO A 209 -5.06 -1.33 -10.24
CA PRO A 209 -5.82 -0.09 -10.31
C PRO A 209 -6.88 0.00 -9.20
N MET A 210 -6.96 1.18 -8.59
CA MET A 210 -8.02 1.55 -7.65
C MET A 210 -9.36 1.63 -8.38
N ILE A 211 -10.45 1.29 -7.69
CA ILE A 211 -11.79 1.19 -8.28
C ILE A 211 -12.68 2.36 -7.82
N TYR A 212 -12.95 3.25 -8.76
CA TYR A 212 -13.85 4.40 -8.63
C TYR A 212 -14.39 4.79 -10.03
N SER A 213 -15.42 5.63 -10.09
CA SER A 213 -15.93 6.12 -11.38
C SER A 213 -14.90 7.03 -12.05
N GLY A 214 -14.51 6.72 -13.29
CA GLY A 214 -13.42 7.36 -14.01
C GLY A 214 -12.10 6.57 -13.99
N ALA A 215 -11.98 5.55 -13.13
CA ALA A 215 -10.80 4.68 -13.13
C ALA A 215 -10.65 3.95 -14.48
N THR A 216 -9.41 3.70 -14.89
CA THR A 216 -9.11 2.95 -16.11
C THR A 216 -8.69 1.53 -15.76
N LEU A 217 -9.36 0.55 -16.36
CA LEU A 217 -9.02 -0.87 -16.29
C LEU A 217 -8.62 -1.37 -17.67
N THR A 218 -7.82 -2.43 -17.73
CA THR A 218 -7.44 -3.10 -18.98
C THR A 218 -7.98 -4.52 -19.00
N ASN A 219 -8.64 -4.92 -20.10
CA ASN A 219 -9.09 -6.28 -20.28
C ASN A 219 -7.93 -7.22 -20.65
N TYR A 220 -8.22 -8.51 -20.84
CA TYR A 220 -7.23 -9.51 -21.24
C TYR A 220 -6.49 -9.20 -22.55
N GLN A 221 -7.09 -8.44 -23.47
CA GLN A 221 -6.48 -7.98 -24.72
C GLN A 221 -5.64 -6.71 -24.53
N ASN A 222 -5.45 -6.27 -23.28
CA ASN A 222 -4.81 -5.01 -22.91
C ASN A 222 -5.53 -3.77 -23.48
N ILE A 223 -6.83 -3.90 -23.80
CA ILE A 223 -7.66 -2.78 -24.22
C ILE A 223 -8.15 -2.08 -22.96
N ALA A 224 -7.79 -0.81 -22.84
CA ALA A 224 -8.22 0.05 -21.75
C ALA A 224 -9.71 0.40 -21.88
N TRP A 225 -10.41 0.42 -20.77
CA TRP A 225 -11.78 0.89 -20.65
C TRP A 225 -11.96 1.66 -19.35
N THR A 226 -12.91 2.59 -19.35
CA THR A 226 -13.20 3.44 -18.19
C THR A 226 -14.35 2.86 -17.38
N VAL A 227 -14.16 2.79 -16.08
CA VAL A 227 -15.22 2.49 -15.12
C VAL A 227 -16.22 3.65 -15.12
N SER A 228 -17.42 3.43 -15.66
CA SER A 228 -18.46 4.47 -15.75
C SER A 228 -19.16 4.68 -14.42
N SER A 229 -19.38 3.60 -13.66
CA SER A 229 -20.08 3.65 -12.38
C SER A 229 -19.57 2.58 -11.43
N VAL A 230 -19.54 2.92 -10.14
CA VAL A 230 -19.27 1.99 -9.04
C VAL A 230 -20.31 2.25 -7.96
N LEU A 231 -20.93 1.19 -7.47
CA LEU A 231 -21.81 1.20 -6.31
C LEU A 231 -21.26 0.21 -5.29
N VAL A 232 -20.86 0.73 -4.13
CA VAL A 232 -20.48 -0.07 -2.96
C VAL A 232 -21.61 0.05 -1.97
N GLU A 233 -22.10 -1.06 -1.44
CA GLU A 233 -23.16 -1.06 -0.45
C GLU A 233 -22.84 -2.02 0.69
N ALA A 234 -23.29 -1.69 1.90
CA ALA A 234 -23.15 -2.57 3.05
C ALA A 234 -24.41 -2.64 3.91
N THR A 235 -24.55 -3.75 4.63
CA THR A 235 -25.61 -3.98 5.62
C THR A 235 -25.12 -4.89 6.74
N THR A 236 -25.76 -4.81 7.91
CA THR A 236 -25.57 -5.77 9.01
C THR A 236 -26.59 -6.91 8.98
N ASP A 237 -27.63 -6.79 8.14
CA ASP A 237 -28.69 -7.77 7.95
C ASP A 237 -29.02 -7.87 6.45
N THR A 238 -28.87 -9.05 5.85
CA THR A 238 -29.10 -9.24 4.42
C THR A 238 -30.58 -9.13 4.02
N SER A 239 -31.49 -9.13 5.00
CA SER A 239 -32.93 -8.90 4.80
C SER A 239 -33.34 -7.42 4.91
N SER A 240 -32.44 -6.53 5.34
CA SER A 240 -32.71 -5.10 5.52
C SER A 240 -32.27 -4.25 4.32
N SER A 241 -32.52 -2.94 4.39
CA SER A 241 -32.04 -1.97 3.41
C SER A 241 -30.51 -1.91 3.40
N TRP A 242 -29.93 -1.92 2.21
CA TRP A 242 -28.50 -1.74 1.99
C TRP A 242 -28.14 -0.25 2.01
N GLN A 243 -27.07 0.10 2.71
CA GLN A 243 -26.57 1.47 2.77
C GLN A 243 -25.55 1.68 1.66
N SER A 244 -25.70 2.74 0.87
CA SER A 244 -24.75 3.09 -0.18
C SER A 244 -23.54 3.80 0.38
N GLY A 245 -22.36 3.40 -0.12
CA GLY A 245 -21.08 4.03 0.16
C GLY A 245 -20.85 5.28 -0.66
N THR A 246 -19.97 6.14 -0.16
CA THR A 246 -19.51 7.35 -0.83
C THR A 246 -18.01 7.25 -1.09
N ASN A 247 -17.56 7.71 -2.27
CA ASN A 247 -16.15 7.85 -2.62
C ASN A 247 -15.89 9.29 -3.06
N ALA A 248 -15.89 10.20 -2.07
CA ALA A 248 -15.90 11.65 -2.33
C ALA A 248 -14.70 12.14 -3.14
N ALA A 249 -13.55 11.48 -3.02
CA ALA A 249 -12.30 11.88 -3.65
C ALA A 249 -12.01 11.16 -4.99
N SER A 250 -12.86 10.22 -5.44
CA SER A 250 -12.62 9.45 -6.67
C SER A 250 -11.25 8.76 -6.68
N ASP A 251 -10.92 8.10 -5.58
CA ASP A 251 -9.60 7.50 -5.30
C ASP A 251 -9.70 6.03 -4.83
N GLY A 252 -10.89 5.43 -4.86
CA GLY A 252 -11.11 4.05 -4.43
C GLY A 252 -11.28 3.83 -2.92
N HIS A 253 -11.32 4.90 -2.12
CA HIS A 253 -11.64 4.86 -0.68
C HIS A 253 -13.12 5.12 -0.42
N TRP A 254 -13.83 4.12 0.07
CA TRP A 254 -15.28 4.11 0.24
C TRP A 254 -15.66 4.18 1.72
N LEU A 255 -16.54 5.12 2.06
CA LEU A 255 -17.18 5.19 3.37
C LEU A 255 -18.64 4.77 3.23
N VAL A 256 -19.03 3.67 3.90
CA VAL A 256 -20.45 3.31 4.06
C VAL A 256 -20.90 3.71 5.46
N SER A 257 -21.90 4.58 5.55
CA SER A 257 -22.46 5.09 6.81
C SER A 257 -23.90 4.57 7.02
N GLY A 258 -24.47 4.81 8.20
CA GLY A 258 -25.84 4.39 8.53
C GLY A 258 -25.97 2.92 8.94
N LEU A 259 -24.85 2.27 9.29
CA LEU A 259 -24.85 0.92 9.83
C LEU A 259 -25.29 0.93 11.31
N SER A 260 -25.66 -0.25 11.82
CA SER A 260 -26.01 -0.44 13.23
C SER A 260 -25.09 -1.51 13.84
N LEU A 261 -23.88 -1.10 14.24
CA LEU A 261 -22.85 -1.95 14.82
C LEU A 261 -22.80 -1.76 16.34
N THR A 262 -22.61 -2.86 17.07
CA THR A 262 -22.62 -2.88 18.54
C THR A 262 -21.20 -2.80 19.10
N SER A 263 -20.95 -1.84 20.00
CA SER A 263 -19.66 -1.66 20.70
C SER A 263 -19.29 -2.88 21.53
N ALA A 264 -17.99 -3.10 21.73
CA ALA A 264 -17.44 -4.24 22.46
C ALA A 264 -17.95 -5.63 21.99
N GLN A 265 -18.45 -5.72 20.76
CA GLN A 265 -18.92 -6.96 20.14
C GLN A 265 -18.28 -7.16 18.77
N THR A 266 -18.21 -8.43 18.40
CA THR A 266 -17.91 -8.85 17.04
C THR A 266 -19.16 -8.68 16.20
N ASN A 267 -19.08 -7.81 15.20
CA ASN A 267 -20.16 -7.53 14.26
C ASN A 267 -19.86 -8.17 12.90
N THR A 268 -20.91 -8.52 12.18
CA THR A 268 -20.83 -9.00 10.79
C THR A 268 -21.39 -7.92 9.87
N VAL A 269 -20.61 -7.55 8.86
CA VAL A 269 -20.99 -6.60 7.82
C VAL A 269 -20.93 -7.30 6.47
N TYR A 270 -22.02 -7.27 5.73
CA TYR A 270 -22.11 -7.79 4.38
C TYR A 270 -21.89 -6.64 3.41
N VAL A 271 -20.99 -6.81 2.44
CA VAL A 271 -20.62 -5.77 1.48
C VAL A 271 -20.77 -6.29 0.06
N ARG A 272 -21.50 -5.56 -0.79
CA ARG A 272 -21.61 -5.87 -2.21
C ARG A 272 -21.06 -4.73 -3.05
N VAL A 273 -20.61 -5.08 -4.24
CA VAL A 273 -20.02 -4.14 -5.20
C VAL A 273 -20.64 -4.37 -6.56
N THR A 274 -21.03 -3.30 -7.22
CA THR A 274 -21.46 -3.28 -8.62
C THR A 274 -20.55 -2.32 -9.38
N VAL A 275 -19.99 -2.77 -10.52
CA VAL A 275 -19.16 -1.94 -11.41
C VAL A 275 -19.78 -1.98 -12.80
N ASN A 276 -20.01 -0.81 -13.40
CA ASN A 276 -20.68 -0.65 -14.69
C ASN A 276 -22.03 -1.39 -14.77
N GLY A 277 -22.81 -1.36 -13.69
CA GLY A 277 -24.10 -2.06 -13.59
C GLY A 277 -24.00 -3.58 -13.40
N SER A 278 -22.80 -4.17 -13.40
CA SER A 278 -22.58 -5.61 -13.16
C SER A 278 -22.16 -5.88 -11.72
N ALA A 279 -22.99 -6.64 -11.00
CA ALA A 279 -22.69 -7.09 -9.63
C ALA A 279 -21.47 -8.01 -9.59
N LYS A 280 -20.60 -7.80 -8.60
CA LYS A 280 -19.44 -8.67 -8.35
C LYS A 280 -19.83 -9.77 -7.37
N THR A 281 -19.38 -10.98 -7.64
CA THR A 281 -19.80 -12.18 -6.94
C THR A 281 -18.61 -12.88 -6.28
N THR A 282 -18.83 -13.82 -5.37
CA THR A 282 -17.72 -14.48 -4.67
C THR A 282 -16.93 -15.44 -5.55
N ASP A 283 -17.53 -15.95 -6.63
CA ASP A 283 -16.95 -16.95 -7.53
C ASP A 283 -16.85 -16.50 -9.00
N GLY A 284 -17.42 -15.34 -9.35
CA GLY A 284 -17.48 -14.82 -10.72
C GLY A 284 -18.62 -15.40 -11.55
N MET A 285 -19.45 -16.26 -10.97
CA MET A 285 -20.66 -16.74 -11.62
C MET A 285 -21.81 -15.76 -11.42
N VAL A 286 -22.82 -15.86 -12.30
CA VAL A 286 -24.08 -15.13 -12.14
C VAL A 286 -24.69 -15.50 -10.79
N SER A 287 -25.25 -14.50 -10.09
CA SER A 287 -25.91 -14.70 -8.80
C SER A 287 -26.91 -15.85 -8.88
N ASN A 288 -26.62 -16.96 -8.20
CA ASN A 288 -27.58 -18.03 -8.02
C ASN A 288 -28.63 -17.61 -6.99
N VAL A 289 -29.81 -18.24 -7.08
CA VAL A 289 -31.05 -17.87 -6.37
C VAL A 289 -30.95 -18.01 -4.83
N SER A 290 -29.81 -18.43 -4.28
CA SER A 290 -29.57 -18.63 -2.85
C SER A 290 -28.93 -17.44 -2.12
N GLY A 291 -28.67 -16.31 -2.78
CA GLY A 291 -28.29 -15.03 -2.16
C GLY A 291 -26.87 -14.93 -1.60
N THR A 292 -26.18 -16.04 -1.33
CA THR A 292 -24.85 -16.06 -0.68
C THR A 292 -23.69 -15.65 -1.60
N ASN A 293 -23.88 -15.64 -2.92
CA ASN A 293 -22.83 -15.30 -3.89
C ASN A 293 -22.76 -13.79 -4.21
N THR A 294 -23.55 -12.95 -3.54
CA THR A 294 -23.75 -11.54 -3.95
C THR A 294 -22.99 -10.52 -3.12
N TYR A 295 -22.30 -10.97 -2.07
CA TYR A 295 -21.60 -10.09 -1.13
C TYR A 295 -20.38 -10.77 -0.51
N ALA A 296 -19.44 -9.94 -0.08
CA ALA A 296 -18.38 -10.29 0.83
C ALA A 296 -18.86 -10.15 2.27
N THR A 297 -18.24 -10.89 3.20
CA THR A 297 -18.51 -10.80 4.64
C THR A 297 -17.29 -10.25 5.34
N PHE A 298 -17.49 -9.22 6.16
CA PHE A 298 -16.49 -8.64 7.04
C PHE A 298 -16.89 -8.83 8.49
N THR A 299 -16.00 -9.45 9.26
CA THR A 299 -16.07 -9.45 10.72
C THR A 299 -15.33 -8.23 11.25
N THR A 300 -15.94 -7.45 12.15
CA THR A 300 -15.28 -6.31 12.82
C THR A 300 -15.63 -6.27 14.31
N THR A 301 -14.61 -6.19 15.15
CA THR A 301 -14.76 -5.96 16.59
C THR A 301 -14.60 -4.47 16.87
N LEU A 302 -15.63 -3.85 17.44
CA LEU A 302 -15.58 -2.47 17.90
C LEU A 302 -14.97 -2.41 19.31
N PRO A 303 -14.19 -1.36 19.64
CA PRO A 303 -13.72 -1.15 21.00
C PRO A 303 -14.86 -0.95 22.01
#